data_AF-A0ABD0RXN8-F1
#
_entry.id   AF-A0ABD0RXN8-F1
#
_cell.length_a   1.000
_cell.length_b   1.000
_cell.length_c   1.000
_cell.angle_alpha   90.00
_cell.angle_beta   90.00
_cell.angle_gamma   90.00
#
_symmetry.space_group_name_H-M   'P 1'
#
loop_
_entity.id
_entity.type
_entity.pdbx_description
1 polymer ?
#
loop_
_entity_poly.entity_id
_entity_poly.type
_entity_poly.pdbx_seq_one_letter_code
_entity_poly.pdbx_strand_id
1 'polypeptide(L)'
;GVGGVRTVITRQHELILRATYPHADAELRGMLSEQLVALLDSLLSSYVAQLTSLRRAGQQERYVTLENEYTQKRSELLAPLLELGQHQWVAALAEKYCDFDILVQLCERTDNQSRLQQYMVKFADQ
;
A
#
# COMPACT_ATOMS: atom_id res chain seq x y z
N GLY A 1 -0.51 -7.51 20.73
CA GLY A 1 -1.37 -8.67 21.03
C GLY A 1 -1.88 -9.25 19.74
N VAL A 2 -2.09 -10.57 19.70
CA VAL A 2 -2.75 -11.26 18.58
C VAL A 2 -4.16 -10.66 18.46
N GLY A 3 -4.38 -9.78 17.47
CA GLY A 3 -5.61 -8.96 17.36
C GLY A 3 -5.41 -7.44 17.42
N GLY A 4 -4.20 -6.92 17.17
CA GLY A 4 -4.03 -5.48 16.94
C GLY A 4 -4.82 -5.01 15.71
N VAL A 5 -5.23 -3.74 15.69
CA VAL A 5 -6.00 -3.12 14.59
C VAL A 5 -5.38 -3.42 13.22
N ARG A 6 -4.04 -3.39 13.14
CA ARG A 6 -3.30 -3.72 11.90
C ARG A 6 -3.58 -5.14 11.39
N THR A 7 -3.54 -6.12 12.29
CA THR A 7 -3.84 -7.52 11.95
C THR A 7 -5.27 -7.69 11.46
N VAL A 8 -6.23 -6.98 12.08
CA VAL A 8 -7.64 -7.00 11.66
C VAL A 8 -7.81 -6.40 10.26
N ILE A 9 -7.20 -5.24 10.00
CA ILE A 9 -7.27 -4.59 8.68
C ILE A 9 -6.64 -5.47 7.60
N THR A 10 -5.45 -6.05 7.85
CA THR A 10 -4.80 -6.96 6.90
C THR A 10 -5.66 -8.18 6.61
N ARG A 11 -6.32 -8.74 7.63
CA ARG A 11 -7.23 -9.88 7.43
C ARG A 11 -8.49 -9.49 6.65
N GLN A 12 -9.06 -8.31 6.93
CA GLN A 12 -10.21 -7.80 6.20
C GLN A 12 -9.87 -7.57 4.72
N HIS A 13 -8.69 -7.00 4.43
CA HIS A 13 -8.17 -6.84 3.07
C HIS A 13 -8.12 -8.18 2.32
N GLU A 14 -7.53 -9.20 2.94
CA GLU A 14 -7.44 -10.54 2.34
C GLU A 14 -8.84 -11.15 2.08
N LEU A 15 -9.76 -11.04 3.04
CA LEU A 15 -11.11 -11.61 2.92
C LEU A 15 -11.91 -10.94 1.81
N ILE A 16 -11.89 -9.62 1.72
CA ILE A 16 -12.61 -8.89 0.67
C ILE A 16 -12.07 -9.32 -0.70
N LEU A 17 -10.74 -9.33 -0.88
CA LEU A 17 -10.13 -9.68 -2.16
C LEU A 17 -10.40 -11.12 -2.58
N ARG A 18 -10.33 -12.08 -1.65
CA ARG A 18 -10.45 -13.51 -1.98
C ARG A 18 -11.88 -14.03 -2.02
N ALA A 19 -12.72 -13.57 -1.09
CA ALA A 19 -14.05 -14.15 -0.88
C ALA A 19 -15.18 -13.30 -1.47
N THR A 20 -14.99 -11.99 -1.62
CA THR A 20 -16.07 -11.08 -2.05
C THR A 20 -15.84 -10.55 -3.46
N TYR A 21 -14.64 -10.05 -3.75
CA TYR A 21 -14.33 -9.37 -5.02
C TYR A 21 -14.60 -10.22 -6.28
N PRO A 22 -14.30 -11.54 -6.33
CA PRO A 22 -14.56 -12.36 -7.51
C PRO A 22 -16.06 -12.50 -7.85
N HIS A 23 -16.91 -12.42 -6.83
CA HIS A 23 -18.36 -12.59 -6.95
C HIS A 23 -19.13 -11.27 -7.01
N ALA A 24 -18.44 -10.14 -6.84
CA ALA A 24 -19.02 -8.81 -6.90
C ALA A 24 -19.26 -8.38 -8.36
N ASP A 25 -20.37 -7.69 -8.60
CA ASP A 25 -20.63 -6.96 -9.84
C ASP A 25 -19.79 -5.68 -9.93
N ALA A 26 -19.92 -4.94 -11.04
CA ALA A 26 -19.10 -3.75 -11.27
C ALA A 26 -19.32 -2.65 -10.22
N GLU A 27 -20.57 -2.44 -9.79
CA GLU A 27 -20.93 -1.44 -8.79
C GLU A 27 -20.33 -1.79 -7.43
N LEU A 28 -20.52 -3.04 -6.99
CA LEU A 28 -19.96 -3.52 -5.73
C LEU A 28 -18.43 -3.55 -5.76
N ARG A 29 -17.78 -3.90 -6.87
CA ARG A 29 -16.32 -3.82 -7.00
C ARG A 29 -15.80 -2.40 -6.85
N GLY A 30 -16.51 -1.40 -7.37
CA GLY A 30 -16.19 0.02 -7.16
C GLY A 30 -16.17 0.37 -5.68
N MET A 31 -17.28 0.10 -4.99
CA MET A 31 -17.41 0.36 -3.55
C MET A 31 -16.38 -0.40 -2.71
N LEU A 32 -16.14 -1.68 -3.01
CA LEU A 32 -15.15 -2.49 -2.30
C LEU A 32 -13.73 -1.95 -2.51
N SER A 33 -13.41 -1.46 -3.71
CA SER A 33 -12.10 -0.86 -4.01
C SER A 33 -11.89 0.41 -3.19
N GLU A 34 -12.88 1.30 -3.12
CA GLU A 34 -12.82 2.51 -2.29
C GLU A 34 -12.63 2.19 -0.80
N GLN A 35 -13.38 1.21 -0.29
CA GLN A 35 -13.26 0.76 1.10
C GLN A 35 -11.89 0.14 1.39
N LEU A 36 -11.38 -0.70 0.48
CA LEU A 36 -10.05 -1.29 0.59
C LEU A 36 -8.99 -0.21 0.63
N VAL A 37 -9.05 0.77 -0.26
CA VAL A 37 -8.11 1.90 -0.30
C VAL A 37 -8.12 2.68 1.00
N ALA A 38 -9.30 3.01 1.54
CA ALA A 38 -9.41 3.73 2.80
C ALA A 38 -8.82 2.95 3.99
N LEU A 39 -9.02 1.63 4.02
CA LEU A 39 -8.44 0.75 5.04
C LEU A 39 -6.92 0.68 4.93
N LEU A 40 -6.38 0.53 3.71
CA LEU A 40 -4.94 0.51 3.47
C LEU A 40 -4.30 1.85 3.83
N ASP A 41 -4.93 2.97 3.47
CA ASP A 41 -4.46 4.31 3.79
C ASP A 41 -4.37 4.53 5.31
N SER A 42 -5.40 4.12 6.05
CA SER A 42 -5.39 4.17 7.52
C SER A 42 -4.27 3.30 8.11
N LEU A 43 -4.12 2.07 7.61
CA LEU A 43 -3.09 1.14 8.06
C LEU A 43 -1.68 1.68 7.84
N LEU A 44 -1.36 2.10 6.62
CA LEU A 44 -0.04 2.60 6.24
C LEU A 44 0.28 3.93 6.94
N SER A 45 -0.71 4.83 7.09
CA SER A 45 -0.55 6.05 7.89
C SER A 45 -0.18 5.75 9.34
N SER A 46 -0.74 4.68 9.92
CA SER A 46 -0.40 4.27 11.28
C SER A 46 1.06 3.81 11.42
N TYR A 47 1.62 3.15 10.39
CA TYR A 47 3.05 2.79 10.38
C TYR A 47 3.93 4.03 10.34
N VAL A 48 3.62 4.96 9.43
CA VAL A 48 4.36 6.24 9.29
C VAL A 48 4.33 7.05 10.59
N ALA A 49 3.17 7.13 11.25
CA ALA A 49 3.03 7.82 12.53
C ALA A 49 3.89 7.17 13.63
N GLN A 50 3.91 5.84 13.69
CA GLN A 50 4.70 5.10 14.67
C GLN A 50 6.22 5.21 14.39
N LEU A 51 6.64 5.10 13.12
CA LEU A 51 8.03 5.32 12.71
C LEU A 51 8.50 6.73 13.10
N THR A 52 7.67 7.74 12.85
CA THR A 52 7.95 9.13 13.25
C THR A 52 8.13 9.26 14.76
N SER A 53 7.27 8.59 15.55
CA SER A 53 7.38 8.58 17.01
C SER A 53 8.65 7.90 17.50
N LEU A 54 9.00 6.73 16.96
CA LEU A 54 10.20 5.99 17.32
C LEU A 54 11.48 6.74 16.97
N ARG A 55 11.51 7.40 15.79
CA ARG A 55 12.61 8.26 15.36
C ARG A 55 12.85 9.41 16.34
N ARG A 56 11.78 10.11 16.76
CA ARG A 56 11.86 11.19 17.76
C ARG A 56 12.32 10.71 19.13
N ALA A 57 11.94 9.49 19.51
CA ALA A 57 12.32 8.88 20.78
C ALA A 57 13.73 8.26 20.76
N GLY A 58 14.45 8.28 19.63
CA GLY A 58 15.78 7.67 19.49
C GLY A 58 15.80 6.14 19.60
N GLN A 59 14.66 5.47 19.40
CA GLN A 59 14.53 4.02 19.55
C GLN A 59 14.93 3.28 18.27
N GLN A 60 16.22 3.34 17.91
CA GLN A 60 16.72 2.92 16.59
C GLN A 60 16.42 1.46 16.25
N GLU A 61 16.62 0.52 17.19
CA GLU A 61 16.38 -0.91 16.93
C GLU A 61 14.91 -1.21 16.60
N ARG A 62 13.98 -0.62 17.38
CA ARG A 62 12.53 -0.73 17.13
C ARG A 62 12.13 -0.03 15.85
N TYR A 63 12.77 1.10 15.53
CA TYR A 63 12.55 1.81 14.28
C TYR A 63 12.90 0.94 13.07
N VAL A 64 14.12 0.39 13.03
CA VAL A 64 14.60 -0.47 11.93
C VAL A 64 13.70 -1.69 11.75
N THR A 65 13.29 -2.31 12.86
CA THR A 65 12.40 -3.47 12.82
C THR A 65 11.05 -3.11 12.19
N LEU A 66 10.46 -1.99 12.62
CA LEU A 66 9.18 -1.52 12.10
C LEU A 66 9.26 -1.03 10.66
N GLU A 67 10.38 -0.44 10.25
CA GLU A 67 10.61 0.05 8.89
C GLU A 67 10.69 -1.10 7.88
N ASN A 68 11.36 -2.19 8.25
CA ASN A 68 11.40 -3.41 7.46
C ASN A 68 10.00 -4.04 7.32
N GLU A 69 9.26 -4.15 8.43
CA GLU A 69 7.88 -4.65 8.42
C GLU A 69 6.98 -3.78 7.55
N TYR A 70 7.07 -2.45 7.70
CA TYR A 70 6.30 -1.49 6.92
C TYR A 70 6.58 -1.62 5.43
N THR A 71 7.85 -1.69 5.03
CA THR A 71 8.27 -1.82 3.63
C THR A 71 7.70 -3.08 3.01
N GLN A 72 7.87 -4.22 3.68
CA GLN A 72 7.31 -5.49 3.21
C GLN A 72 5.78 -5.43 3.10
N LYS A 73 5.10 -4.95 4.16
CA LYS A 73 3.64 -4.91 4.19
C LYS A 73 3.05 -3.97 3.14
N ARG A 74 3.69 -2.83 2.88
CA ARG A 74 3.24 -1.87 1.87
C ARG A 74 3.14 -2.52 0.49
N SER A 75 4.21 -3.18 0.04
CA SER A 75 4.22 -3.83 -1.26
C SER A 75 3.25 -5.03 -1.31
N GLU A 76 3.20 -5.85 -0.25
CA GLU A 76 2.26 -6.99 -0.14
C GLU A 76 0.79 -6.57 -0.24
N LEU A 77 0.43 -5.41 0.32
CA LEU A 77 -0.96 -4.92 0.32
C LEU A 77 -1.34 -4.25 -1.00
N LEU A 78 -0.39 -3.63 -1.70
CA LEU A 78 -0.67 -2.93 -2.96
C LEU A 78 -0.65 -3.85 -4.18
N ALA A 79 0.14 -4.93 -4.16
CA ALA A 79 0.26 -5.84 -5.31
C ALA A 79 -1.09 -6.45 -5.77
N PRO A 80 -2.00 -6.90 -4.90
CA PRO A 80 -3.28 -7.43 -5.34
C PRO A 80 -4.17 -6.38 -6.04
N LEU A 81 -4.14 -5.13 -5.58
CA LEU A 81 -4.88 -4.04 -6.24
C LEU A 81 -4.32 -3.76 -7.64
N LEU A 82 -3.00 -3.90 -7.82
CA LEU A 82 -2.35 -3.78 -9.13
C LEU A 82 -2.77 -4.93 -10.06
N GLU A 83 -2.87 -6.15 -9.55
CA GLU A 83 -3.35 -7.32 -10.30
C GLU A 83 -4.82 -7.21 -10.71
N LEU A 84 -5.65 -6.58 -9.88
CA LEU A 84 -7.05 -6.29 -10.18
C LEU A 84 -7.26 -5.12 -11.15
N GLY A 85 -6.17 -4.48 -11.62
CA GLY A 85 -6.23 -3.36 -12.55
C GLY A 85 -6.67 -2.04 -11.92
N GLN A 86 -6.63 -1.91 -10.59
CA GLN A 86 -7.01 -0.70 -9.86
C GLN A 86 -5.92 0.38 -9.92
N HIS A 87 -5.45 0.69 -11.13
CA HIS A 87 -4.26 1.48 -11.41
C HIS A 87 -4.27 2.87 -10.77
N GLN A 88 -5.41 3.57 -10.79
CA GLN A 88 -5.52 4.91 -10.21
C GLN A 88 -5.32 4.88 -8.68
N TRP A 89 -5.93 3.92 -8.01
CA TRP A 89 -5.82 3.75 -6.57
C TRP A 89 -4.42 3.29 -6.14
N VAL A 90 -3.86 2.33 -6.87
CA VAL A 90 -2.49 1.85 -6.64
C VAL A 90 -1.49 2.99 -6.79
N ALA A 91 -1.61 3.80 -7.84
CA ALA A 91 -0.75 4.96 -8.04
C ALA A 91 -0.85 5.95 -6.87
N ALA A 92 -2.06 6.30 -6.46
CA ALA A 92 -2.27 7.27 -5.38
C ALA A 92 -1.64 6.79 -4.05
N LEU A 93 -1.83 5.52 -3.69
CA LEU A 93 -1.26 4.95 -2.47
C LEU A 93 0.27 4.79 -2.58
N ALA A 94 0.77 4.24 -3.69
CA ALA A 94 2.20 4.01 -3.88
C ALA A 94 2.98 5.33 -3.97
N GLU A 95 2.41 6.39 -4.57
CA GLU A 95 3.00 7.73 -4.51
C GLU A 95 3.00 8.31 -3.10
N LYS A 96 1.89 8.19 -2.36
CA LYS A 96 1.75 8.73 -1.00
C LYS A 96 2.72 8.07 -0.02
N TYR A 97 2.93 6.77 -0.16
CA TYR A 97 3.76 5.96 0.73
C TYR A 97 5.12 5.60 0.14
N CYS A 98 5.49 6.21 -0.99
CA CYS A 98 6.77 6.03 -1.69
C CYS A 98 7.12 4.56 -1.96
N ASP A 99 6.17 3.76 -2.46
CA ASP A 99 6.44 2.39 -2.93
C ASP A 99 6.88 2.39 -4.39
N PHE A 100 8.19 2.58 -4.61
CA PHE A 100 8.73 2.73 -5.96
C PHE A 100 8.58 1.45 -6.79
N ASP A 101 8.79 0.27 -6.21
CA ASP A 101 8.69 -1.01 -6.92
C ASP A 101 7.27 -1.21 -7.50
N ILE A 102 6.23 -0.85 -6.74
CA ILE A 102 4.85 -0.89 -7.23
C ILE A 102 4.61 0.16 -8.33
N LEU A 103 5.18 1.36 -8.20
CA LEU A 103 5.06 2.40 -9.24
C LEU A 103 5.74 2.00 -10.55
N VAL A 104 6.90 1.34 -10.49
CA VAL A 104 7.60 0.78 -11.65
C VAL A 104 6.74 -0.28 -12.31
N GLN A 105 6.29 -1.28 -11.55
CA GLN A 105 5.42 -2.35 -12.08
C GLN A 105 4.12 -1.80 -12.70
N LEU A 106 3.54 -0.75 -12.10
CA LEU A 106 2.37 -0.07 -12.66
C LEU A 106 2.69 0.57 -14.03
N CYS A 107 3.82 1.25 -14.15
CA CYS A 107 4.22 1.87 -15.41
C CYS A 107 4.52 0.83 -16.49
N GLU A 108 5.17 -0.28 -16.12
CA GLU A 108 5.44 -1.40 -17.04
C GLU A 108 4.13 -2.03 -17.56
N ARG A 109 3.16 -2.26 -16.68
CA ARG A 109 1.84 -2.84 -17.06
C ARG A 109 1.01 -1.91 -17.95
N THR A 110 1.22 -0.60 -17.84
CA THR A 110 0.47 0.42 -18.59
C THR A 110 1.24 0.99 -19.77
N ASP A 111 2.45 0.47 -20.04
CA ASP A 111 3.42 0.98 -21.02
C ASP A 111 3.65 2.51 -20.92
N ASN A 112 3.63 3.03 -19.69
CA ASN A 112 3.72 4.48 -19.44
C ASN A 112 5.15 4.91 -19.11
N GLN A 113 6.02 4.84 -20.11
CA GLN A 113 7.45 5.19 -20.00
C GLN A 113 7.68 6.64 -19.53
N SER A 114 6.82 7.58 -19.94
CA SER A 114 6.91 8.97 -19.50
C SER A 114 6.72 9.11 -17.98
N ARG A 115 5.78 8.38 -17.40
CA ARG A 115 5.50 8.42 -15.96
C ARG A 115 6.60 7.72 -15.17
N LEU A 116 7.17 6.63 -15.71
CA LEU A 116 8.32 5.95 -15.12
C LEU A 116 9.51 6.90 -14.96
N GLN A 117 9.85 7.64 -16.02
CA GLN A 117 10.95 8.62 -15.98
C GLN A 117 10.70 9.70 -14.91
N GLN A 118 9.47 10.20 -14.79
CA GLN A 118 9.12 11.17 -13.75
C GLN A 118 9.33 10.61 -12.34
N TYR A 119 8.98 9.34 -12.10
CA TYR A 119 9.23 8.70 -10.81
C TYR A 119 10.72 8.48 -10.54
N MET A 120 11.50 8.03 -11.53
CA MET A 120 12.95 7.89 -11.38
C MET A 120 13.61 9.20 -10.94
N VAL A 121 13.17 10.34 -11.49
CA VAL A 121 13.66 11.66 -11.08
C VAL A 121 13.14 12.06 -9.70
N LYS A 122 11.84 11.89 -9.45
CA LYS A 122 11.18 12.33 -8.20
C LYS A 122 11.69 11.59 -6.96
N PHE A 123 12.09 10.33 -7.11
CA PHE A 123 12.51 9.46 -6.02
C PHE A 123 14.01 9.16 -6.03
N ALA A 124 14.81 9.85 -6.85
CA ALA A 124 16.27 9.63 -6.93
C ALA A 124 17.01 9.90 -5.61
N ASP A 125 16.50 10.81 -4.78
CA ASP A 125 17.15 11.31 -3.57
C ASP A 125 16.44 10.87 -2.26
N GLN A 126 15.45 9.97 -2.34
CA GLN A 126 14.73 9.44 -1.18
C GLN A 126 15.30 8.10 -0.73
#